data_AF-A0A8W8N7I8-F1
#
_entry.id   AF-A0A8W8N7I8-F1
#
_cell.length_a   1.000
_cell.length_b   1.000
_cell.length_c   1.000
_cell.angle_alpha   90.00
_cell.angle_beta   90.00
_cell.angle_gamma   90.00
#
_symmetry.space_group_name_H-M   'P 1'
#
loop_
_entity.id
_entity.type
_entity.pdbx_description
1 polymer ?
#
loop_
_entity_poly.entity_id
_entity_poly.type
_entity_poly.pdbx_seq_one_letter_code
_entity_poly.pdbx_strand_id
1 'polypeptide(L)'
;NLPYKITAEEMYDIFGKYGAIRQIRVGNTTETKGTAFVVYEDIFDAKNACDHLSGFNVCNRYLVVLYFQPNKAFKKTDDNKKKEDIDKMKQKYGLSTPEKK
;
A
#
# COMPACT_ATOMS: atom_id res chain seq x y z
N ASN A 1 -1.07 6.96 4.24
CA ASN A 1 -1.89 8.15 4.58
C ASN A 1 -1.47 9.33 3.72
N LEU A 2 -1.59 9.19 2.40
CA LEU A 2 -1.22 10.25 1.46
C LEU A 2 -2.44 11.11 1.12
N PRO A 3 -2.25 12.42 0.85
CA PRO A 3 -3.30 13.24 0.26
C PRO A 3 -3.77 12.65 -1.08
N TYR A 4 -5.07 12.68 -1.32
CA TYR A 4 -5.66 12.12 -2.55
C TYR A 4 -5.33 12.90 -3.83
N LYS A 5 -4.77 14.10 -3.69
CA LYS A 5 -4.39 14.99 -4.79
C LYS A 5 -2.87 15.12 -4.93
N ILE A 6 -2.08 14.31 -4.22
CA ILE A 6 -0.62 14.39 -4.32
C ILE A 6 -0.16 13.99 -5.73
N THR A 7 0.69 14.81 -6.32
CA THR A 7 1.24 14.57 -7.66
C THR A 7 2.48 13.68 -7.59
N ALA A 8 2.85 13.07 -8.72
CA ALA A 8 4.08 12.29 -8.80
C ALA A 8 5.31 13.17 -8.55
N GLU A 9 5.31 14.40 -9.05
CA GLU A 9 6.39 15.38 -8.86
C GLU A 9 6.60 15.70 -7.37
N GLU A 10 5.54 16.00 -6.63
CA GLU A 10 5.63 16.22 -5.18
C GLU A 10 6.17 14.99 -4.43
N MET A 11 5.83 13.78 -4.88
CA MET A 11 6.40 12.56 -4.30
C MET A 11 7.91 12.48 -4.54
N TYR A 12 8.38 12.78 -5.75
CA TYR A 12 9.82 12.83 -6.03
C TYR A 12 10.52 13.95 -5.25
N ASP A 13 9.89 15.12 -5.07
CA ASP A 13 10.46 16.22 -4.31
C ASP A 13 10.57 15.93 -2.81
N ILE A 14 9.59 15.25 -2.23
CA ILE A 14 9.59 14.91 -0.81
C ILE A 14 10.56 13.75 -0.53
N PHE A 15 10.43 12.65 -1.28
CA PHE A 15 11.18 11.43 -1.03
C PHE A 15 12.60 11.51 -1.62
N GLY A 16 12.81 12.25 -2.71
CA GLY A 16 14.10 12.34 -3.41
C GLY A 16 15.16 13.13 -2.64
N LYS A 17 14.77 13.93 -1.65
CA LYS A 17 15.70 14.62 -0.74
C LYS A 17 16.54 13.67 0.11
N TYR A 18 16.08 12.43 0.30
CA TYR A 18 16.74 11.45 1.16
C TYR A 18 17.62 10.48 0.38
N GLY A 19 17.51 10.43 -0.95
CA GLY A 19 18.25 9.46 -1.75
C GLY A 19 17.71 9.26 -3.16
N ALA A 20 18.44 8.48 -3.94
CA ALA A 20 18.07 8.13 -5.31
C ALA A 20 16.86 7.18 -5.32
N ILE A 21 15.78 7.60 -5.98
CA ILE A 21 14.55 6.81 -6.09
C ILE A 21 14.62 5.95 -7.34
N ARG A 22 14.46 4.64 -7.14
CA ARG A 22 14.34 3.65 -8.22
C ARG A 22 12.94 3.65 -8.83
N GLN A 23 11.91 3.71 -7.99
CA GLN A 23 10.52 3.69 -8.45
C GLN A 23 9.55 4.21 -7.40
N ILE A 24 8.53 4.96 -7.83
CA ILE A 24 7.34 5.27 -7.02
C ILE A 24 6.11 4.64 -7.68
N ARG A 25 5.29 3.93 -6.89
CA ARG A 25 4.00 3.38 -7.31
C ARG A 25 2.90 3.91 -6.40
N VAL A 26 2.03 4.75 -6.94
CA VAL A 26 0.88 5.30 -6.21
C VAL A 26 -0.33 4.40 -6.43
N GLY A 27 -1.05 4.08 -5.35
CA GLY A 27 -2.30 3.32 -5.43
C GLY A 27 -3.39 4.13 -6.13
N ASN A 28 -3.95 3.57 -7.19
CA ASN A 28 -4.95 4.21 -8.05
C ASN A 28 -6.37 3.67 -7.86
N THR A 29 -6.54 2.54 -7.17
CA THR A 29 -7.86 1.94 -6.91
C THR A 29 -8.52 2.59 -5.69
N THR A 30 -9.85 2.46 -5.57
CA THR A 30 -10.60 2.97 -4.40
C THR A 30 -10.08 2.43 -3.06
N GLU A 31 -9.60 1.18 -3.04
CA GLU A 31 -9.01 0.55 -1.85
C GLU A 31 -7.55 0.95 -1.56
N THR A 32 -6.80 1.35 -2.59
CA THR A 32 -5.36 1.69 -2.46
C THR A 32 -5.09 3.19 -2.53
N LYS A 33 -6.11 4.01 -2.80
CA LYS A 33 -5.99 5.46 -2.85
C LYS A 33 -5.48 5.99 -1.51
N GLY A 34 -4.44 6.83 -1.55
CA GLY A 34 -3.78 7.33 -0.34
C GLY A 34 -2.69 6.39 0.22
N THR A 35 -2.31 5.35 -0.53
CA THR A 35 -1.12 4.53 -0.30
C THR A 35 -0.17 4.64 -1.50
N ALA A 36 1.13 4.51 -1.24
CA ALA A 36 2.14 4.43 -2.28
C ALA A 36 3.30 3.56 -1.81
N PHE A 37 4.03 2.98 -2.76
CA PHE A 37 5.29 2.30 -2.54
C PHE A 37 6.40 3.16 -3.13
N VAL A 38 7.41 3.46 -2.31
CA VAL A 38 8.63 4.16 -2.74
C VAL A 38 9.77 3.17 -2.61
N VAL A 39 10.50 2.98 -3.71
CA VAL A 39 11.66 2.09 -3.80
C VAL A 39 12.88 2.97 -4.01
N TYR A 40 13.81 2.94 -3.05
CA TYR A 40 15.11 3.58 -3.17
C TYR A 40 16.13 2.63 -3.78
N GLU A 41 17.23 3.18 -4.32
CA GLU A 41 18.39 2.39 -4.74
C GLU A 41 19.21 1.90 -3.53
N ASP A 42 19.31 2.71 -2.46
CA ASP A 42 20.03 2.36 -1.23
C ASP A 42 19.06 2.11 -0.04
N ILE A 43 19.40 1.13 0.79
CA ILE A 43 18.67 0.81 2.02
C ILE A 43 18.85 1.87 3.11
N PHE A 44 20.01 2.53 3.18
CA PHE A 44 20.29 3.58 4.15
C PHE A 44 19.44 4.83 3.86
N ASP A 45 19.24 5.17 2.58
CA ASP A 45 18.36 6.24 2.14
C ASP A 45 16.91 5.96 2.52
N ALA A 46 16.46 4.72 2.29
CA ALA A 46 15.11 4.29 2.67
C ALA A 46 14.89 4.37 4.19
N LYS A 47 15.91 4.02 4.98
CA LYS A 47 15.86 4.14 6.45
C LYS A 47 15.76 5.60 6.87
N ASN A 48 16.60 6.45 6.31
CA ASN A 48 16.63 7.87 6.62
C ASN A 48 15.29 8.54 6.28
N ALA A 49 14.72 8.20 5.12
CA ALA A 49 13.39 8.66 4.72
C ALA A 49 12.30 8.17 5.68
N CYS A 50 12.34 6.91 6.11
CA CYS A 50 11.34 6.37 7.04
C CYS A 50 11.34 7.09 8.40
N ASP A 51 12.52 7.36 8.94
CA ASP A 51 12.67 7.99 10.26
C ASP A 51 12.23 9.46 10.23
N HIS A 52 12.51 10.20 9.16
CA HIS A 52 12.22 11.63 9.06
C HIS A 52 10.86 11.98 8.46
N LEU A 53 10.32 11.13 7.56
CA LEU A 53 9.03 11.38 6.91
C LEU A 53 7.84 10.79 7.68
N SER A 54 8.09 9.93 8.68
CA SER A 54 7.04 9.48 9.58
C SER A 54 6.52 10.68 10.41
N GLY A 55 5.23 10.98 10.28
CA GLY A 55 4.64 12.16 10.92
C GLY A 55 4.91 13.47 10.19
N PHE A 56 5.43 13.45 8.96
CA PHE A 56 5.58 14.66 8.15
C PHE A 56 4.20 15.16 7.67
N ASN A 57 3.91 16.45 7.81
CA ASN A 57 2.63 17.02 7.41
C ASN A 57 2.64 17.42 5.93
N VAL A 58 1.78 16.77 5.14
CA VAL A 58 1.53 17.12 3.74
C VAL A 58 0.05 17.42 3.57
N CYS A 59 -0.27 18.66 3.16
CA CYS A 59 -1.65 19.12 2.94
C CYS A 59 -2.60 18.81 4.11
N ASN A 60 -2.19 19.12 5.35
CA ASN A 60 -2.94 18.85 6.58
C ASN A 60 -3.15 17.35 6.88
N ARG A 61 -2.29 16.48 6.33
CA ARG A 61 -2.25 15.05 6.64
C ARG A 61 -0.86 14.62 7.03
N TYR A 62 -0.75 13.96 8.17
CA TYR A 62 0.49 13.38 8.64
C TYR A 62 0.77 12.05 7.92
N LEU A 63 1.91 11.99 7.24
CA LEU A 63 2.35 10.79 6.54
C LEU A 63 2.64 9.67 7.53
N VAL A 64 2.29 8.46 7.11
CA VAL A 64 2.69 7.23 7.79
C VAL A 64 3.58 6.49 6.81
N VAL A 65 4.86 6.37 7.18
CA VAL A 65 5.89 5.71 6.39
C VAL A 65 6.32 4.46 7.14
N LEU A 66 6.33 3.33 6.45
CA LEU A 66 6.63 2.02 7.02
C LEU A 66 7.50 1.25 6.04
N TYR A 67 8.39 0.42 6.56
CA TYR A 67 9.08 -0.58 5.74
C TYR A 67 8.08 -1.53 5.07
N PHE A 68 8.41 -1.92 3.85
CA PHE A 68 7.62 -2.90 3.13
C PHE A 68 7.62 -4.24 3.88
N GLN A 69 6.43 -4.71 4.27
CA GLN A 69 6.24 -6.00 4.92
C GLN A 69 5.50 -6.95 3.96
N PRO A 70 6.19 -7.89 3.28
CA PRO A 70 5.56 -8.76 2.28
C PRO A 70 4.41 -9.57 2.88
N ASN A 71 4.55 -10.09 4.11
CA ASN A 71 3.51 -10.85 4.78
C ASN A 71 2.19 -10.08 4.97
N LYS A 72 2.24 -8.75 5.11
CA LYS A 72 1.03 -7.91 5.20
C LYS A 72 0.51 -7.53 3.81
N ALA A 73 1.40 -7.29 2.86
CA ALA A 73 1.04 -6.93 1.49
C ALA A 73 0.28 -8.07 0.77
N PHE A 74 0.77 -9.31 0.89
CA PHE A 74 0.19 -10.46 0.20
C PHE A 74 -0.99 -11.10 0.93
N LYS A 75 -1.16 -10.85 2.25
CA LYS A 75 -2.29 -11.37 3.02
C LYS A 75 -3.64 -11.03 2.39
N LYS A 76 -3.85 -9.76 2.00
CA LYS A 76 -5.10 -9.31 1.38
C LYS A 76 -5.37 -10.02 0.03
N THR A 77 -4.33 -10.25 -0.76
CA THR A 77 -4.46 -10.98 -2.04
C THR A 77 -4.81 -12.45 -1.81
N ASP A 78 -4.18 -13.08 -0.81
CA ASP A 78 -4.43 -14.46 -0.43
C ASP A 78 -5.86 -14.66 0.11
N ASP A 79 -6.34 -13.76 0.96
CA ASP A 79 -7.72 -13.76 1.47
C ASP A 79 -8.75 -13.59 0.34
N ASN A 80 -8.51 -12.68 -0.62
CA ASN A 80 -9.43 -12.47 -1.73
C ASN A 80 -9.48 -13.69 -2.67
N LYS A 81 -8.31 -14.27 -2.98
CA LYS A 81 -8.21 -15.47 -3.81
C LYS A 81 -8.88 -16.67 -3.17
N LYS A 82 -8.69 -16.88 -1.86
CA LYS A 82 -9.40 -17.90 -1.08
C LYS A 82 -10.91 -17.70 -1.13
N LYS A 83 -11.39 -16.46 -1.07
CA LYS A 83 -12.82 -16.14 -1.13
C LYS A 83 -13.41 -16.49 -2.50
N GLU A 84 -12.69 -16.17 -3.59
CA GLU A 84 -13.08 -16.55 -4.96
C GLU A 84 -13.07 -18.07 -5.18
N ASP A 85 -12.05 -18.77 -4.68
CA ASP A 85 -11.97 -20.24 -4.78
C ASP A 85 -13.10 -20.92 -3.98
N ILE A 86 -13.43 -20.40 -2.79
CA ILE A 86 -14.58 -20.87 -2.00
C ILE A 86 -15.89 -20.61 -2.75
N ASP A 87 -16.08 -19.45 -3.37
CA ASP A 87 -17.29 -19.12 -4.11
C ASP A 87 -17.47 -20.03 -5.34
N LYS A 88 -16.39 -20.26 -6.09
CA LYS A 88 -16.36 -21.23 -7.20
C LYS A 88 -16.65 -22.65 -6.74
N MET A 89 -16.10 -23.09 -5.62
CA MET A 89 -16.43 -24.40 -5.05
C MET A 89 -17.90 -24.49 -4.64
N LYS A 90 -18.45 -23.45 -4.00
CA LYS A 90 -19.87 -23.41 -3.62
C LYS A 90 -20.80 -23.50 -4.82
N GLN A 91 -20.50 -22.77 -5.91
CA GLN A 91 -21.24 -22.87 -7.16
C GLN A 91 -21.10 -24.26 -7.81
N LYS A 92 -19.87 -24.79 -7.89
CA LYS A 92 -19.59 -26.08 -8.53
C LYS A 92 -20.28 -27.26 -7.83
N TYR A 93 -20.40 -27.21 -6.51
CA TYR A 93 -20.99 -28.29 -5.71
C TYR A 93 -22.40 -27.98 -5.19
N GLY A 94 -23.00 -26.86 -5.58
CA GLY A 94 -24.36 -26.47 -5.13
C GLY A 94 -24.49 -26.28 -3.61
N LEU A 95 -23.41 -25.91 -2.93
CA LEU A 95 -23.35 -25.80 -1.47
C LEU A 95 -23.84 -24.42 -1.01
N SER A 96 -25.13 -24.30 -0.69
CA SER A 96 -25.67 -23.13 0.02
C SER A 96 -25.24 -23.19 1.50
N THR A 97 -24.52 -22.17 1.97
CA THR A 97 -24.18 -22.06 3.40
C THR A 97 -25.44 -21.59 4.13
N PRO A 98 -26.00 -22.33 5.11
CA PRO A 98 -27.12 -21.84 5.89
C PRO A 98 -26.65 -20.63 6.71
N GLU A 99 -27.35 -19.50 6.56
CA GLU A 99 -27.14 -18.32 7.41
C GLU A 99 -27.34 -18.73 8.87
N LYS A 100 -26.31 -18.53 9.70
CA LYS A 100 -26.46 -18.65 11.15
C LYS A 100 -27.34 -17.48 11.61
N LYS A 101 -28.57 -17.80 12.01
CA LYS A 101 -29.43 -16.93 12.82
C LYS A 101 -28.76 -16.57 14.14
#